data_AF-R8X632-F1
#
_entry.id   AF-R8X632-F1
#
_cell.length_a   1.000
_cell.length_b   1.000
_cell.length_c   1.000
_cell.angle_alpha   90.00
_cell.angle_beta   90.00
_cell.angle_gamma   90.00
#
_symmetry.space_group_name_H-M   'P 1'
#
loop_
_entity.id
_entity.type
_entity.pdbx_description
1 polymer ?
#
loop_
_entity_poly.entity_id
_entity_poly.type
_entity_poly.pdbx_seq_one_letter_code
_entity_poly.pdbx_strand_id
1 'polypeptide(L)'
;MVDAALAVAEQRHGRLIEKPDLKSAMKYWHGQASRLGLTGAYSPHSLRYAWAQDAIHHYLAQGASEKEALAMTAMDLGHGDGRGRYVAQVYGRRSGA
;
A
#
# COMPACT_ATOMS: atom_id res chain seq x y z
N MET A 1 6.81 -10.71 -10.52
CA MET A 1 5.50 -10.03 -10.29
C MET A 1 5.51 -8.60 -10.78
N VAL A 2 6.56 -7.82 -10.50
CA VAL A 2 6.71 -6.44 -11.01
C VAL A 2 6.77 -6.40 -12.55
N ASP A 3 7.50 -7.31 -13.19
CA ASP A 3 7.65 -7.33 -14.65
C ASP A 3 6.33 -7.52 -15.39
N ALA A 4 5.43 -8.36 -14.85
CA ALA A 4 4.11 -8.57 -15.40
C ALA A 4 3.23 -7.31 -15.24
N ALA A 5 3.33 -6.62 -14.11
CA ALA A 5 2.61 -5.36 -13.88
C ALA A 5 3.10 -4.25 -14.82
N LEU A 6 4.41 -4.16 -15.04
CA LEU A 6 5.02 -3.21 -15.98
C LEU A 6 4.55 -3.45 -17.41
N ALA A 7 4.59 -4.70 -17.88
CA ALA A 7 4.10 -5.06 -19.22
C ALA A 7 2.62 -4.69 -19.43
N VAL A 8 1.78 -4.90 -18.42
CA VAL A 8 0.36 -4.49 -18.46
C VAL A 8 0.22 -2.97 -18.51
N ALA A 9 1.03 -2.24 -17.74
CA ALA A 9 1.00 -0.78 -17.72
C ALA A 9 1.43 -0.19 -19.06
N GLU A 10 2.49 -0.71 -19.68
CA GLU A 10 2.96 -0.29 -21.00
C GLU A 10 1.86 -0.39 -22.07
N GLN A 11 1.12 -1.50 -22.08
CA GLN A 11 0.00 -1.71 -23.00
C GLN A 11 -1.20 -0.78 -22.74
N ARG A 12 -1.25 -0.13 -21.57
CA ARG A 12 -2.38 0.67 -21.08
C ARG A 12 -1.99 2.12 -20.79
N HIS A 13 -1.03 2.64 -21.55
CA HIS A 13 -0.57 4.04 -21.43
C HIS A 13 -0.08 4.38 -20.01
N GLY A 14 0.69 3.48 -19.39
CA GLY A 14 1.24 3.62 -18.05
C GLY A 14 0.25 3.32 -16.92
N ARG A 15 -0.92 2.73 -17.20
CA ARG A 15 -1.95 2.47 -16.18
C ARG A 15 -2.20 0.98 -15.98
N LEU A 16 -2.19 0.52 -14.73
CA LEU A 16 -2.63 -0.85 -14.43
C LEU A 16 -4.13 -1.06 -14.66
N ILE A 17 -4.93 -0.04 -14.36
CA ILE A 17 -6.39 -0.05 -14.56
C ILE A 17 -6.73 1.03 -15.58
N GLU A 18 -7.14 0.61 -16.75
CA GLU A 18 -7.55 1.52 -17.81
C GLU A 18 -9.00 1.97 -17.59
N LYS A 19 -9.14 3.15 -16.97
CA LYS A 19 -10.41 3.85 -16.77
C LYS A 19 -10.22 5.34 -17.07
N PRO A 20 -11.30 6.04 -17.47
CA PRO A 20 -11.22 7.43 -17.91
C PRO A 20 -10.79 8.40 -16.79
N ASP A 21 -11.05 8.05 -15.53
CA ASP A 21 -10.76 8.87 -14.38
C ASP A 21 -10.41 8.03 -13.14
N LEU A 22 -9.79 8.68 -12.15
CA LEU A 22 -9.35 8.04 -10.91
C LEU A 22 -10.52 7.42 -10.13
N LYS A 23 -11.67 8.08 -10.07
CA LYS A 23 -12.84 7.59 -9.33
C LYS A 23 -13.36 6.29 -9.94
N SER A 24 -13.43 6.22 -11.27
CA SER A 24 -13.80 5.02 -12.02
C SER A 24 -12.80 3.89 -11.84
N ALA A 25 -11.49 4.19 -11.83
CA ALA A 25 -10.44 3.21 -11.55
C ALA A 25 -10.56 2.64 -10.12
N MET A 26 -10.72 3.51 -9.12
CA MET A 26 -10.91 3.11 -7.72
C MET A 26 -12.16 2.25 -7.54
N LYS A 27 -13.29 2.63 -8.17
CA LYS A 27 -14.52 1.85 -8.11
C LYS A 27 -14.33 0.45 -8.70
N TYR A 28 -13.65 0.36 -9.85
CA TYR A 28 -13.33 -0.92 -10.47
C TYR A 28 -12.48 -1.79 -9.53
N TRP A 29 -11.41 -1.24 -8.97
CA TRP A 29 -10.54 -1.96 -8.03
C TRP A 29 -11.30 -2.48 -6.81
N HIS A 30 -12.07 -1.62 -6.14
CA HIS A 30 -12.88 -2.03 -4.99
C HIS A 30 -13.89 -3.13 -5.36
N GLY A 31 -14.51 -3.03 -6.54
CA GLY A 31 -15.41 -4.08 -7.05
C GLY A 31 -14.70 -5.42 -7.25
N GLN A 32 -13.49 -5.42 -7.81
CA GLN A 32 -12.69 -6.65 -7.94
C GLN A 32 -12.31 -7.22 -6.58
N ALA A 33 -11.84 -6.38 -5.65
CA ALA A 33 -11.47 -6.81 -4.31
C ALA A 33 -12.66 -7.46 -3.57
N SER A 34 -13.84 -6.82 -3.62
CA SER A 34 -15.05 -7.39 -3.02
C SER A 34 -15.44 -8.73 -3.66
N ARG A 35 -15.32 -8.87 -4.98
CA ARG A 35 -15.59 -10.15 -5.68
C ARG A 35 -14.62 -11.26 -5.29
N LEU A 36 -13.42 -10.92 -4.85
CA LEU A 36 -12.43 -11.86 -4.31
C LEU A 36 -12.62 -12.14 -2.81
N GLY A 37 -13.69 -11.61 -2.20
CA GLY A 37 -13.99 -11.81 -0.78
C GLY A 37 -13.25 -10.87 0.17
N LEU A 38 -12.50 -9.88 -0.36
CA LEU A 38 -11.83 -8.86 0.46
C LEU A 38 -12.84 -7.84 0.98
N THR A 39 -13.63 -8.25 1.96
CA THR A 39 -14.68 -7.46 2.60
C THR A 39 -14.57 -7.53 4.13
N GLY A 40 -15.26 -6.63 4.83
CA GLY A 40 -15.23 -6.57 6.29
C GLY A 40 -13.80 -6.48 6.85
N ALA A 41 -13.46 -7.40 7.75
CA ALA A 41 -12.14 -7.48 8.40
C ALA A 41 -10.97 -7.70 7.43
N TYR A 42 -11.22 -8.23 6.23
CA TYR A 42 -10.20 -8.46 5.20
C TYR A 42 -10.34 -7.51 4.00
N SER A 43 -10.95 -6.35 4.22
CA SER A 43 -11.10 -5.33 3.18
C SER A 43 -9.76 -4.83 2.62
N PRO A 44 -9.74 -4.11 1.48
CA PRO A 44 -8.54 -3.44 0.98
C PRO A 44 -7.85 -2.52 1.99
N HIS A 45 -8.58 -2.04 3.00
CA HIS A 45 -7.98 -1.29 4.10
C HIS A 45 -7.04 -2.17 4.94
N SER A 46 -7.48 -3.38 5.31
CA SER A 46 -6.67 -4.35 6.03
C SER A 46 -5.45 -4.82 5.24
N LEU A 47 -5.60 -4.94 3.92
CA LEU A 47 -4.47 -5.22 3.03
C LEU A 47 -3.42 -4.11 3.05
N ARG A 48 -3.86 -2.84 3.07
CA ARG A 48 -2.95 -1.69 3.22
C ARG A 48 -2.20 -1.74 4.56
N TYR A 49 -2.86 -2.16 5.64
CA TYR A 49 -2.22 -2.34 6.94
C TYR A 49 -1.16 -3.43 6.93
N ALA A 50 -1.50 -4.61 6.40
CA ALA A 50 -0.56 -5.73 6.30
C ALA A 50 0.68 -5.32 5.48
N TRP A 51 0.44 -4.73 4.30
CA TRP A 51 1.51 -4.24 3.44
C TRP A 51 2.39 -3.19 4.14
N ALA A 52 1.81 -2.22 4.85
CA ALA A 52 2.58 -1.19 5.53
C ALA A 52 3.45 -1.77 6.67
N GLN A 53 2.94 -2.76 7.41
CA GLN A 53 3.72 -3.45 8.43
C GLN A 53 4.89 -4.24 7.84
N ASP A 54 4.65 -4.95 6.73
CA ASP A 54 5.69 -5.70 6.03
C ASP A 54 6.75 -4.76 5.44
N ALA A 55 6.35 -3.61 4.89
CA ALA A 55 7.27 -2.60 4.38
C ALA A 55 8.16 -2.02 5.50
N ILE A 56 7.59 -1.67 6.66
CA ILE A 56 8.36 -1.20 7.82
C ILE A 56 9.39 -2.27 8.24
N HIS A 57 8.96 -3.52 8.40
CA HIS A 57 9.87 -4.61 8.77
C HIS A 57 10.96 -4.84 7.74
N HIS A 58 10.64 -4.76 6.45
CA HIS A 58 11.58 -4.91 5.36
C HIS A 58 12.69 -3.85 5.42
N TYR A 59 12.32 -2.57 5.59
CA TYR A 59 13.30 -1.49 5.70
C TYR A 59 14.16 -1.58 6.96
N LEU A 60 13.57 -1.96 8.10
CA LEU A 60 14.31 -2.23 9.34
C LEU A 60 15.32 -3.38 9.15
N ALA A 61 14.92 -4.46 8.48
CA ALA A 61 15.80 -5.60 8.19
C ALA A 61 16.95 -5.24 7.24
N GLN A 62 16.81 -4.19 6.43
CA GLN A 62 17.89 -3.63 5.61
C GLN A 62 18.82 -2.66 6.37
N GLY A 63 18.57 -2.45 7.67
CA GLY A 63 19.40 -1.60 8.52
C GLY A 63 18.98 -0.13 8.57
N ALA A 64 17.82 0.22 8.01
CA ALA A 64 17.27 1.56 8.18
C ALA A 64 16.92 1.81 9.66
N SER A 65 17.12 3.03 10.14
CA SER A 65 16.56 3.43 11.43
C SER A 65 15.04 3.39 11.40
N GLU A 66 14.40 3.30 12.57
CA GLU A 66 12.93 3.34 12.66
C GLU A 66 12.34 4.59 12.00
N LYS A 67 13.00 5.75 12.18
CA LYS A 67 12.58 7.01 11.55
C LYS A 67 12.61 6.92 10.03
N GLU A 68 13.67 6.33 9.46
CA GLU A 68 13.82 6.16 8.02
C GLU A 68 12.83 5.12 7.47
N ALA A 69 12.66 3.98 8.13
CA ALA A 69 11.70 2.95 7.76
C ALA A 69 10.27 3.49 7.69
N LEU A 70 9.89 4.30 8.68
CA LEU A 70 8.59 4.97 8.72
C LEU A 70 8.44 6.04 7.63
N ALA A 71 9.49 6.81 7.34
CA ALA A 71 9.47 7.81 6.29
C ALA A 71 9.37 7.18 4.88
N MET A 72 10.11 6.11 4.63
CA MET A 72 10.04 5.36 3.36
C MET A 72 8.67 4.73 3.17
N THR A 73 8.14 4.06 4.20
CA THR A 73 6.77 3.52 4.14
C THR A 73 5.72 4.62 3.91
N ALA A 74 5.91 5.81 4.49
CA ALA A 74 5.03 6.95 4.24
C ALA A 74 5.10 7.44 2.78
N MET A 75 6.30 7.47 2.19
CA MET A 75 6.50 7.81 0.78
C MET A 75 5.80 6.82 -0.15
N ASP A 76 5.96 5.52 0.10
CA ASP A 76 5.34 4.46 -0.70
C ASP A 76 3.80 4.46 -0.61
N LEU A 77 3.25 4.87 0.56
CA LEU A 77 1.81 5.10 0.73
C LEU A 77 1.30 6.40 0.06
N GLY A 78 2.20 7.21 -0.49
CA GLY A 78 1.88 8.52 -1.08
C GLY A 78 1.57 9.61 -0.05
N HIS A 79 2.05 9.46 1.19
CA HIS A 79 1.85 10.43 2.27
C HIS A 79 2.97 11.48 2.36
N GLY A 80 4.09 11.27 1.68
CA GLY A 80 5.31 12.07 1.83
C GLY A 80 6.15 11.65 3.04
N ASP A 81 7.40 12.09 3.08
CA ASP A 81 8.41 11.73 4.09
C ASP A 81 8.12 12.31 5.50
N GLY A 82 7.41 13.44 5.59
CA GLY A 82 7.02 14.09 6.84
C GLY A 82 5.97 13.36 7.68
N ARG A 83 5.46 12.20 7.23
CA ARG A 83 4.33 11.48 7.86
C ARG A 83 4.74 10.21 8.62
N GLY A 84 6.02 10.00 8.89
CA GLY A 84 6.49 8.81 9.64
C GLY A 84 5.80 8.61 11.01
N ARG A 85 5.53 9.69 11.76
CA ARG A 85 4.76 9.61 13.02
C ARG A 85 3.32 9.12 12.81
N TYR A 86 2.67 9.54 11.74
CA TYR A 86 1.33 9.08 11.40
C TYR A 86 1.34 7.61 11.00
N VAL A 87 2.33 7.18 10.22
CA VAL A 87 2.52 5.77 9.86
C VAL A 87 2.72 4.91 11.11
N ALA A 88 3.53 5.34 12.08
CA ALA A 88 3.70 4.63 13.35
C ALA A 88 2.39 4.50 14.14
N GLN A 89 1.58 5.56 14.20
CA GLN A 89 0.29 5.53 14.92
C GLN A 89 -0.76 4.65 14.25
N VAL A 90 -0.80 4.65 12.92
CA VAL A 90 -1.84 3.97 12.14
C VAL A 90 -1.46 2.53 11.88
N TYR A 91 -0.21 2.26 11.50
CA TYR A 91 0.25 0.94 11.06
C TYR A 91 1.19 0.25 12.04
N GLY A 92 1.80 1.00 12.98
CA GLY A 92 2.66 0.41 13.99
C GLY A 92 1.88 -0.63 14.80
N ARG A 93 2.44 -1.83 14.92
CA ARG A 93 1.89 -2.82 15.83
C ARG A 93 1.98 -2.25 17.24
N ARG A 94 0.84 -2.07 17.91
CA ARG A 94 0.84 -2.07 19.38
C ARG A 94 1.32 -3.45 19.80
N SER A 95 2.58 -3.57 20.20
CA SER A 95 2.97 -4.66 21.09
C SER A 95 2.04 -4.55 22.29
N GLY A 96 1.16 -5.54 22.47
CA GLY A 96 0.41 -5.67 23.71
C GLY A 96 1.39 -5.69 24.87
N ALA A 97 1.10 -4.88 25.89
CA ALA A 97 1.65 -5.07 27.22
C ALA A 97 1.20 -6.41 27.80
#